data_AF-A0A2R6LF10-F1
#
_entry.id   AF-A0A2R6LF10-F1
#
_cell.length_a   1.000
_cell.length_b   1.000
_cell.length_c   1.000
_cell.angle_alpha   90.00
_cell.angle_beta   90.00
_cell.angle_gamma   90.00
#
_symmetry.space_group_name_H-M   'P 1'
#
loop_
_entity.id
_entity.type
_entity.pdbx_description
1 polymer ?
#
loop_
_entity_poly.entity_id
_entity_poly.type
_entity_poly.pdbx_seq_one_letter_code
_entity_poly.pdbx_strand_id
1 'polypeptide(L)'
;MATPPHLVDLDGELHLDVSVGRAGRKQFALTERATALLVDDLEYGNRDIVPWVTTRTLVLTGGAYLRDEKADTRETAWSITGADGGREATDEELRRVGEYLDGLEVDDHAVETVREHVRSTGLSEVVSPDAIRSKRERNQGLRDIAKNL
;
A
#
# COMPACT_ATOMS: atom_id res chain seq x y z
N MET A 1 -2.05 17.80 -16.39
CA MET A 1 -2.58 16.53 -15.83
C MET A 1 -1.41 15.80 -15.18
N ALA A 2 -1.57 15.32 -13.96
CA ALA A 2 -0.55 14.52 -13.30
C ALA A 2 -0.57 13.10 -13.90
N THR A 3 0.60 12.56 -14.24
CA THR A 3 0.73 11.19 -14.75
C THR A 3 0.40 10.19 -13.64
N PRO A 4 -0.43 9.17 -13.90
CA PRO A 4 -0.82 8.22 -12.87
C PRO A 4 0.37 7.35 -12.40
N PRO A 5 0.23 6.68 -11.24
CA PRO A 5 1.18 5.67 -10.80
C PRO A 5 1.28 4.55 -11.84
N HIS A 6 2.49 4.11 -12.15
CA HIS A 6 2.70 2.97 -13.04
C HIS A 6 3.97 2.23 -12.69
N LEU A 7 4.07 0.98 -13.13
CA LEU A 7 5.26 0.19 -12.98
C LEU A 7 6.33 0.59 -14.00
N VAL A 8 7.59 0.55 -13.61
CA VAL A 8 8.73 0.77 -14.49
C VAL A 8 9.80 -0.29 -14.20
N ASP A 9 10.29 -0.92 -15.26
CA ASP A 9 11.48 -1.78 -15.18
C ASP A 9 12.74 -0.91 -15.23
N LEU A 10 13.58 -1.04 -14.21
CA LEU A 10 14.88 -0.38 -14.10
C LEU A 10 15.93 -1.46 -13.85
N ASP A 11 16.78 -1.68 -14.85
CA ASP A 11 17.87 -2.66 -14.78
C ASP A 11 17.42 -4.09 -14.39
N GLY A 12 16.20 -4.48 -14.78
CA GLY A 12 15.61 -5.78 -14.48
C GLY A 12 14.88 -5.86 -13.13
N GLU A 13 14.76 -4.74 -12.41
CA GLU A 13 13.96 -4.63 -11.18
C GLU A 13 12.72 -3.74 -11.41
N LEU A 14 11.55 -4.28 -11.08
CA LEU A 14 10.30 -3.54 -11.12
C LEU A 14 10.21 -2.52 -9.97
N HIS A 15 9.90 -1.28 -10.34
CA HIS A 15 9.69 -0.16 -9.42
C HIS A 15 8.31 0.45 -9.66
N LEU A 16 7.74 1.04 -8.60
CA LEU A 16 6.51 1.81 -8.70
C LEU A 16 6.85 3.29 -8.86
N ASP A 17 6.57 3.85 -10.03
CA ASP A 17 6.86 5.25 -10.34
C ASP A 17 5.64 6.12 -9.98
N VAL A 18 5.81 7.02 -9.01
CA VAL A 18 4.72 7.79 -8.39
C VAL A 18 5.08 9.27 -8.31
N SER A 19 4.09 10.14 -8.57
CA SER A 19 4.25 11.59 -8.36
C SER A 19 4.12 11.94 -6.88
N VAL A 20 5.14 12.57 -6.29
CA VAL A 20 5.17 12.95 -4.87
C VAL A 20 5.26 14.47 -4.75
N GLY A 21 4.11 15.13 -4.54
CA GLY A 21 3.98 16.58 -4.31
C GLY A 21 4.85 17.43 -5.24
N ARG A 22 5.61 18.36 -4.65
CA ARG A 22 6.58 19.21 -5.37
C ARG A 22 7.92 18.54 -5.65
N ALA A 23 8.18 17.36 -5.06
CA ALA A 23 9.43 16.63 -5.22
C ALA A 23 9.53 15.92 -6.58
N GLY A 24 8.45 15.93 -7.37
CA GLY A 24 8.38 15.31 -8.69
C GLY A 24 8.07 13.82 -8.62
N ARG A 25 8.41 13.09 -9.68
CA ARG A 25 8.23 11.65 -9.74
C ARG A 25 9.37 10.92 -9.04
N LYS A 26 9.02 9.87 -8.32
CA LYS A 26 9.94 9.04 -7.54
C LYS A 26 9.68 7.57 -7.85
N GLN A 27 10.75 6.79 -7.87
CA GLN A 27 10.74 5.37 -8.14
C GLN A 27 10.84 4.64 -6.80
N PHE A 28 9.74 4.02 -6.39
CA PHE A 28 9.66 3.24 -5.17
C PHE A 28 10.11 1.81 -5.49
N ALA A 29 11.06 1.31 -4.72
CA ALA A 29 11.39 -0.11 -4.72
C ALA A 29 10.21 -0.88 -4.10
N LEU A 30 10.02 -2.12 -4.57
CA LEU A 30 8.98 -3.01 -4.09
C LEU A 30 9.60 -4.08 -3.19
N THR A 31 8.88 -4.46 -2.13
CA THR A 31 9.21 -5.67 -1.38
C THR A 31 8.83 -6.91 -2.20
N GLU A 32 9.42 -8.08 -1.89
CA GLU A 32 9.07 -9.33 -2.58
C GLU A 32 7.55 -9.61 -2.54
N ARG A 33 6.90 -9.36 -1.40
CA ARG A 33 5.45 -9.54 -1.24
C ARG A 33 4.64 -8.55 -2.08
N ALA A 34 5.09 -7.30 -2.19
CA ALA A 34 4.45 -6.31 -3.05
C ALA A 34 4.63 -6.64 -4.53
N THR A 35 5.81 -7.12 -4.93
CA THR A 35 6.07 -7.62 -6.28
C THR A 35 5.17 -8.81 -6.61
N ALA A 36 5.05 -9.79 -5.71
CA ALA A 36 4.16 -10.94 -5.90
C ALA A 36 2.70 -10.51 -6.07
N LEU A 37 2.20 -9.58 -5.24
CA LEU A 37 0.85 -9.03 -5.42
C LEU A 37 0.68 -8.40 -6.81
N LEU A 38 1.61 -7.54 -7.24
CA LEU A 38 1.44 -6.79 -8.48
C LEU A 38 1.64 -7.66 -9.71
N VAL A 39 2.61 -8.58 -9.70
CA VAL A 39 3.02 -9.35 -10.87
C VAL A 39 2.33 -10.71 -10.92
N ASP A 40 2.32 -11.45 -9.82
CA ASP A 40 1.80 -12.82 -9.81
C ASP A 40 0.28 -12.86 -9.61
N ASP A 41 -0.25 -12.04 -8.70
CA ASP A 41 -1.69 -12.04 -8.38
C ASP A 41 -2.51 -11.12 -9.28
N LEU A 42 -1.94 -9.98 -9.70
CA LEU A 42 -2.61 -8.96 -10.50
C LEU A 42 -2.12 -8.86 -11.95
N GLU A 43 -1.11 -9.67 -12.32
CA GLU A 43 -0.58 -9.78 -13.68
C GLU A 43 -0.09 -8.45 -14.29
N TYR A 44 0.31 -7.48 -13.46
CA TYR A 44 0.89 -6.23 -13.96
C TYR A 44 2.32 -6.42 -14.43
N GLY A 45 2.64 -5.73 -15.52
CA GLY A 45 3.97 -5.63 -16.10
C GLY A 45 4.49 -4.21 -16.20
N ASN A 46 5.63 -4.07 -16.87
CA ASN A 46 6.25 -2.78 -17.12
C ASN A 46 5.30 -1.82 -17.85
N ARG A 47 5.21 -0.58 -17.35
CA ARG A 47 4.35 0.53 -17.81
C ARG A 47 2.86 0.39 -17.48
N ASP A 48 2.43 -0.67 -16.81
CA ASP A 48 1.04 -0.79 -16.41
C ASP A 48 0.67 0.22 -15.34
N ILE A 49 -0.52 0.80 -15.50
CA ILE A 49 -1.07 1.79 -14.57
C ILE A 49 -1.60 1.07 -13.34
N VAL A 50 -1.02 1.41 -12.19
CA VAL A 50 -1.42 0.86 -10.89
C VAL A 50 -2.47 1.79 -10.28
N PRO A 51 -3.64 1.27 -9.87
CA PRO A 51 -4.66 2.09 -9.21
C PRO A 51 -4.12 2.84 -8.00
N TRP A 52 -4.66 4.04 -7.76
CA TRP A 52 -4.20 4.88 -6.65
C TRP A 52 -4.39 4.19 -5.29
N VAL A 53 -5.50 3.48 -5.11
CA VAL A 53 -5.79 2.74 -3.88
C VAL A 53 -4.71 1.69 -3.59
N THR A 54 -4.31 0.91 -4.60
CA THR A 54 -3.23 -0.08 -4.52
C THR A 54 -1.89 0.58 -4.23
N THR A 55 -1.56 1.64 -4.99
CA THR A 55 -0.32 2.41 -4.81
C THR A 55 -0.18 2.93 -3.39
N ARG A 56 -1.23 3.58 -2.87
CA ARG A 56 -1.22 4.16 -1.53
C ARG A 56 -1.19 3.09 -0.44
N THR A 57 -1.89 1.98 -0.63
CA THR A 57 -1.80 0.83 0.28
C THR A 57 -0.37 0.31 0.37
N LEU A 58 0.31 0.11 -0.76
CA LEU A 58 1.69 -0.36 -0.76
C LEU A 58 2.64 0.60 -0.06
N VAL A 59 2.50 1.92 -0.27
CA VAL A 59 3.37 2.89 0.41
C VAL A 59 3.09 2.96 1.92
N LEU A 60 1.81 2.99 2.33
CA LEU A 60 1.44 3.04 3.75
C LEU A 60 1.86 1.79 4.53
N THR A 61 1.91 0.64 3.86
CA THR A 61 2.28 -0.65 4.45
C THR A 61 3.77 -0.97 4.33
N GLY A 62 4.56 -0.08 3.71
CA GLY A 62 5.98 -0.31 3.43
C GLY A 62 6.25 -1.33 2.32
N GLY A 63 5.22 -1.83 1.63
CA GLY A 63 5.35 -2.68 0.44
C GLY A 63 6.02 -1.97 -0.74
N ALA A 64 5.83 -0.64 -0.84
CA ALA A 64 6.55 0.24 -1.74
C ALA A 64 7.30 1.31 -0.94
N TYR A 65 8.62 1.42 -1.12
CA TYR A 65 9.46 2.30 -0.31
C TYR A 65 10.51 3.02 -1.15
N LEU A 66 10.92 4.20 -0.70
CA LEU A 66 12.10 4.86 -1.26
C LEU A 66 13.33 4.30 -0.55
N ARG A 67 14.40 4.00 -1.30
CA ARG A 67 15.69 3.57 -0.72
C ARG A 67 16.39 4.68 0.09
N ASP A 68 15.80 5.88 0.16
CA ASP A 68 16.26 6.97 1.01
C ASP A 68 15.76 6.75 2.45
N GLU A 69 16.67 6.41 3.36
CA GLU A 69 16.40 5.96 4.73
C GLU A 69 15.68 7.00 5.62
N LYS A 70 15.45 8.23 5.14
CA LYS A 70 14.79 9.31 5.91
C LYS A 70 13.35 9.59 5.52
N ALA A 71 12.79 8.89 4.53
CA ALA A 71 11.42 9.14 4.08
C ALA A 71 10.40 8.55 5.06
N ASP A 72 9.64 9.41 5.75
CA ASP A 72 8.47 8.98 6.53
C ASP A 72 7.39 8.46 5.57
N THR A 73 6.98 7.20 5.75
CA THR A 73 6.03 6.51 4.86
C THR A 73 4.66 7.17 4.84
N ARG A 74 4.22 7.71 5.99
CA ARG A 74 2.95 8.42 6.11
C ARG A 74 3.01 9.76 5.38
N GLU A 75 4.03 10.59 5.65
CA GLU A 75 4.22 11.87 4.94
C GLU A 75 4.31 11.65 3.43
N THR A 76 5.04 10.62 3.03
CA THR A 76 5.19 10.24 1.62
C THR A 76 3.85 9.84 1.03
N ALA A 77 3.08 8.97 1.68
CA ALA A 77 1.76 8.52 1.22
C ALA A 77 0.74 9.66 1.13
N TRP A 78 0.80 10.67 2.01
CA TRP A 78 -0.02 11.88 1.92
C TRP A 78 0.44 12.85 0.83
N SER A 79 1.73 12.81 0.50
CA SER A 79 2.32 13.61 -0.56
C SER A 79 2.14 12.99 -1.95
N ILE A 80 1.65 11.75 -2.05
CA ILE A 80 1.30 11.14 -3.33
C ILE A 80 0.22 11.98 -4.00
N THR A 81 0.55 12.54 -5.15
CA THR A 81 -0.37 13.32 -5.99
C THR A 81 -0.61 12.59 -7.32
N GLY A 82 -1.70 12.93 -8.01
CA GLY A 82 -2.07 12.28 -9.28
C GLY A 82 -3.18 11.24 -9.18
N ALA A 83 -3.92 11.23 -8.06
CA ALA A 83 -5.15 10.46 -7.91
C ALA A 83 -6.25 10.83 -8.93
N ASP A 84 -6.24 12.05 -9.47
CA ASP A 84 -7.32 12.55 -10.33
C ASP A 84 -7.19 12.19 -11.83
N GLY A 85 -6.27 11.30 -12.21
CA GLY A 85 -6.05 10.94 -13.63
C GLY A 85 -5.66 9.49 -13.89
N GLY A 86 -5.69 8.63 -12.87
CA GLY A 86 -5.46 7.20 -13.01
C GLY A 86 -6.75 6.42 -13.26
N ARG A 87 -6.63 5.10 -13.33
CA ARG A 87 -7.79 4.21 -13.37
C ARG A 87 -8.24 3.84 -11.95
N GLU A 88 -9.52 3.54 -11.82
CA GLU A 88 -10.06 2.93 -10.61
C GLU A 88 -9.64 1.46 -10.52
N ALA A 89 -9.57 0.95 -9.29
CA ALA A 89 -9.34 -0.47 -9.06
C ALA A 89 -10.63 -1.25 -9.36
N THR A 90 -10.50 -2.41 -9.98
CA THR A 90 -11.60 -3.37 -10.14
C THR A 90 -11.92 -4.07 -8.83
N ASP A 91 -13.09 -4.68 -8.72
CA ASP A 91 -13.49 -5.45 -7.52
C ASP A 91 -12.51 -6.58 -7.20
N GLU A 92 -11.96 -7.24 -8.22
CA GLU A 92 -10.95 -8.29 -8.03
C GLU A 92 -9.63 -7.70 -7.52
N GLU A 93 -9.18 -6.57 -8.07
CA GLU A 93 -7.99 -5.87 -7.56
C GLU A 93 -8.18 -5.44 -6.10
N LEU A 94 -9.35 -4.92 -5.76
CA LEU A 94 -9.67 -4.57 -4.37
C LEU A 94 -9.61 -5.80 -3.47
N ARG A 95 -10.20 -6.93 -3.88
CA ARG A 95 -10.13 -8.18 -3.13
C ARG A 95 -8.68 -8.62 -2.90
N ARG A 96 -7.84 -8.63 -3.93
CA ARG A 96 -6.42 -9.03 -3.81
C ARG A 96 -5.62 -8.08 -2.92
N VAL A 97 -5.87 -6.78 -3.01
CA VAL A 97 -5.25 -5.80 -2.10
C VAL A 97 -5.74 -6.00 -0.66
N GLY A 98 -7.01 -6.36 -0.47
CA GLY A 98 -7.57 -6.74 0.83
C GLY A 98 -6.90 -7.99 1.41
N GLU A 99 -6.70 -9.03 0.60
CA GLU A 99 -5.95 -10.25 0.98
C GLU A 99 -4.48 -9.95 1.29
N TYR A 100 -3.85 -9.04 0.55
CA TYR A 100 -2.49 -8.58 0.85
C TYR A 100 -2.40 -7.93 2.24
N LEU A 101 -3.38 -7.09 2.57
CA LEU A 101 -3.50 -6.44 3.88
C LEU A 101 -3.79 -7.47 4.99
N ASP A 102 -4.54 -8.52 4.68
CA ASP A 102 -4.77 -9.62 5.60
C ASP A 102 -3.47 -10.38 5.88
N GLY A 103 -3.06 -10.39 7.15
CA GLY A 103 -1.81 -11.00 7.59
C GLY A 103 -0.58 -10.09 7.56
N LEU A 104 -0.69 -8.82 7.14
CA LEU A 104 0.41 -7.87 7.22
C LEU A 104 0.52 -7.26 8.64
N GLU A 105 1.73 -7.19 9.20
CA GLU A 105 1.98 -6.40 10.40
C GLU A 105 2.24 -4.94 9.98
N VAL A 106 1.29 -4.06 10.28
CA VAL A 106 1.45 -2.61 10.01
C VAL A 106 2.18 -1.96 11.18
N ASP A 107 3.08 -1.03 10.87
CA ASP A 107 3.74 -0.21 11.89
C ASP A 107 2.74 0.53 12.77
N ASP A 108 3.00 0.57 14.08
CA ASP A 108 2.16 1.23 15.09
C ASP A 108 1.83 2.68 14.71
N HIS A 109 2.77 3.39 14.06
CA HIS A 109 2.62 4.78 13.64
C HIS A 109 1.75 4.96 12.38
N ALA A 110 1.61 3.92 11.55
CA ALA A 110 0.89 3.96 10.28
C ALA A 110 -0.51 3.32 10.36
N VAL A 111 -0.78 2.49 11.38
CA VAL A 111 -2.01 1.68 11.49
C VAL A 111 -3.30 2.51 11.34
N GLU A 112 -3.43 3.64 12.04
CA GLU A 112 -4.62 4.48 11.93
C GLU A 112 -4.78 5.10 10.54
N THR A 113 -3.66 5.47 9.89
CA THR A 113 -3.71 5.99 8.52
C THR A 113 -4.10 4.91 7.52
N VAL A 114 -3.67 3.66 7.72
CA VAL A 114 -4.15 2.53 6.91
C VAL A 114 -5.64 2.30 7.13
N ARG A 115 -6.12 2.35 8.38
CA ARG A 115 -7.55 2.24 8.70
C ARG A 115 -8.38 3.33 8.03
N GLU A 116 -7.94 4.58 8.09
CA GLU A 116 -8.57 5.71 7.39
C GLU A 116 -8.58 5.53 5.88
N HIS A 117 -7.48 5.04 5.30
CA HIS A 117 -7.40 4.73 3.87
C HIS A 117 -8.38 3.63 3.47
N VAL A 118 -8.49 2.55 4.26
CA VAL A 118 -9.49 1.50 4.03
C VAL A 118 -10.92 2.07 4.10
N ARG A 119 -11.23 2.86 5.14
CA ARG A 119 -12.57 3.48 5.31
C ARG A 119 -12.96 4.44 4.20
N SER A 120 -11.99 5.12 3.60
CA SER A 120 -12.21 6.15 2.57
C SER A 120 -12.16 5.61 1.14
N THR A 121 -11.95 4.31 0.96
CA THR A 121 -11.82 3.66 -0.35
C THR A 121 -12.72 2.42 -0.46
N GLY A 122 -12.81 1.86 -1.67
CA GLY A 122 -13.52 0.60 -1.92
C GLY A 122 -12.96 -0.62 -1.16
N LEU A 123 -11.79 -0.48 -0.51
CA LEU A 123 -11.23 -1.54 0.35
C LEU A 123 -12.14 -1.89 1.53
N SER A 124 -12.93 -0.92 2.02
CA SER A 124 -13.89 -1.16 3.11
C SER A 124 -14.94 -2.24 2.80
N GLU A 125 -15.16 -2.57 1.52
CA GLU A 125 -16.09 -3.62 1.10
C GLU A 125 -15.50 -5.03 1.24
N VAL A 126 -14.17 -5.15 1.25
CA VAL A 126 -13.45 -6.43 1.22
C VAL A 126 -12.59 -6.67 2.46
N VAL A 127 -12.17 -5.61 3.17
CA VAL A 127 -11.42 -5.70 4.42
C VAL A 127 -12.00 -4.75 5.46
N SER A 128 -12.25 -5.27 6.66
CA SER A 128 -12.67 -4.44 7.78
C SER A 128 -11.49 -3.59 8.27
N PRO A 129 -11.63 -2.27 8.44
CA PRO A 129 -10.59 -1.42 9.02
C PRO A 129 -10.09 -1.96 10.37
N ASP A 130 -10.97 -2.53 11.20
CA ASP A 130 -10.62 -3.02 12.54
C ASP A 130 -9.85 -4.35 12.51
N ALA A 131 -9.81 -5.02 11.34
CA ALA A 131 -8.94 -6.18 11.10
C ALA A 131 -7.47 -5.76 10.90
N ILE A 132 -7.23 -4.53 10.44
CA ILE A 132 -5.88 -3.97 10.32
C ILE A 132 -5.36 -3.70 11.72
N ARG A 133 -4.32 -4.43 12.14
CA ARG A 133 -3.75 -4.33 13.48
C ARG A 133 -2.26 -4.12 13.42
N SER A 134 -1.78 -3.34 14.36
CA SER A 134 -0.36 -3.22 14.59
C SER A 134 0.19 -4.41 15.39
N LYS A 135 1.51 -4.58 15.38
CA LYS A 135 2.19 -5.61 16.16
C LYS A 135 1.91 -5.47 17.67
N ARG A 136 1.83 -4.23 18.17
CA ARG A 136 1.50 -3.95 19.57
C ARG A 136 0.07 -4.37 19.92
N GLU A 137 -0.90 -4.01 19.10
CA GLU A 137 -2.32 -4.37 19.31
C GLU A 137 -2.51 -5.89 19.28
N ARG A 138 -1.84 -6.58 18.35
CA ARG A 138 -1.90 -8.05 18.24
C ARG A 138 -1.36 -8.73 19.50
N ASN A 139 -0.21 -8.27 20.01
CA ASN A 139 0.39 -8.78 21.24
C ASN A 139 -0.48 -8.49 22.48
N GLN A 140 -1.16 -7.34 22.54
CA GLN A 140 -2.08 -7.02 23.63
C GLN A 140 -3.30 -7.95 23.64
N GLY A 141 -3.94 -8.16 22.48
CA GLY A 141 -5.08 -9.07 22.35
C GLY A 141 -4.76 -10.51 22.80
N LEU A 142 -3.57 -11.01 22.47
CA LEU A 142 -3.12 -12.34 22.92
C LEU A 142 -2.95 -12.42 24.45
N ARG A 143 -2.43 -11.35 25.07
CA ARG A 143 -2.26 -11.28 26.53
C ARG A 143 -3.60 -11.20 27.25
N ASP A 144 -4.59 -10.53 26.68
CA ASP A 144 -5.93 -10.43 27.26
C ASP A 144 -6.72 -11.75 27.14
N ILE A 145 -6.52 -12.53 26.08
CA ILE A 145 -7.04 -13.90 25.98
C ILE A 145 -6.41 -14.79 27.06
N ALA A 146 -5.08 -14.72 27.22
CA ALA A 146 -4.35 -15.52 28.21
C ALA A 146 -4.69 -15.18 29.67
N LYS A 147 -5.23 -13.97 29.95
CA LYS A 147 -5.73 -13.57 31.28
C LYS A 147 -7.17 -13.99 31.56
N ASN A 148 -7.92 -14.37 30.53
CA ASN A 148 -9.32 -14.82 30.62
C ASN A 148 -9.46 -16.36 30.55
N LEU A 149 -8.33 -17.09 30.64
CA LEU A 149 -8.22 -18.54 30.78
C LEU A 149 -7.74 -18.88 32.20
#